data_AF-A0A4Q4BS90-F1
#
_entry.id   AF-A0A4Q4BS90-F1
#
_cell.length_a   1.000
_cell.length_b   1.000
_cell.length_c   1.000
_cell.angle_alpha   90.00
_cell.angle_beta   90.00
_cell.angle_gamma   90.00
#
_symmetry.space_group_name_H-M   'P 1'
#
loop_
_entity.id
_entity.type
_entity.pdbx_description
1 polymer ?
#
loop_
_entity_poly.entity_id
_entity_poly.type
_entity_poly.pdbx_seq_one_letter_code
_entity_poly.pdbx_strand_id
1 'polypeptide(L)'
;MSILVLTATEFAVPAALEALWMADLPGPRRDALARWPDARARHQSLIGSRLLSRGLRRMGHRGDVLTSLRHPPCSRPTLDLGVDFSVSHCEGQVLCAVSTSGSVGVDVEAIGSLLAADFPLYLNADERAWAGGDARRFYSVWTRKE
;
A
#
# COMPACT_ATOMS: atom_id res chain seq x y z
N MET A 1 -17.80 -11.23 6.21
CA MET A 1 -16.68 -10.69 5.43
C MET A 1 -16.24 -9.39 6.09
N SER A 2 -15.02 -9.32 6.63
CA SER A 2 -14.54 -8.10 7.30
C SER A 2 -13.31 -7.57 6.58
N ILE A 3 -13.48 -6.45 5.88
CA ILE A 3 -12.38 -5.67 5.32
C ILE A 3 -12.18 -4.45 6.23
N LEU A 4 -10.95 -4.21 6.65
CA LEU A 4 -10.55 -3.00 7.35
C LEU A 4 -9.61 -2.22 6.45
N VAL A 5 -9.94 -0.96 6.19
CA VAL A 5 -9.07 -0.01 5.50
C VAL A 5 -8.57 1.01 6.52
N LEU A 6 -7.25 1.17 6.58
CA LEU A 6 -6.59 2.17 7.41
C LEU A 6 -5.82 3.11 6.50
N THR A 7 -5.83 4.39 6.85
CA THR A 7 -5.12 5.43 6.12
C THR A 7 -4.26 6.24 7.08
N ALA A 8 -3.15 6.76 6.56
CA ALA A 8 -2.34 7.77 7.23
C ALA A 8 -1.93 8.82 6.20
N THR A 9 -1.91 10.08 6.63
CA THR A 9 -1.14 11.10 5.92
C THR A 9 0.33 10.77 6.05
N GLU A 10 1.08 10.93 4.98
CA GLU A 10 2.54 10.76 4.97
C GLU A 10 3.19 11.82 5.88
N PHE A 11 4.21 11.40 6.64
CA PHE A 11 5.01 12.31 7.45
C PHE A 11 6.45 11.81 7.52
N ALA A 12 7.37 12.75 7.73
CA ALA A 12 8.77 12.42 8.00
C ALA A 12 8.86 11.66 9.32
N VAL A 13 9.40 10.44 9.28
CA VAL A 13 9.57 9.60 10.46
C VAL A 13 10.83 10.05 11.21
N PRO A 14 10.73 10.48 12.48
CA PRO A 14 11.92 10.81 13.28
C PRO A 14 12.87 9.61 13.40
N ALA A 15 14.18 9.86 13.37
CA ALA A 15 15.20 8.80 13.34
C ALA A 15 15.05 7.73 14.44
N ALA A 16 14.66 8.15 15.66
CA ALA A 16 14.40 7.22 16.77
C ALA A 16 13.21 6.29 16.49
N LEU A 17 12.14 6.82 15.89
CA LEU A 17 10.98 6.02 15.50
C LEU A 17 11.29 5.15 14.28
N GLU A 18 12.08 5.64 13.33
CA GLU A 18 12.52 4.86 12.18
C GLU A 18 13.32 3.64 12.64
N ALA A 19 14.29 3.82 13.55
CA ALA A 19 15.07 2.72 14.12
C ALA A 19 14.19 1.69 14.85
N LEU A 20 13.25 2.18 15.68
CA LEU A 20 12.27 1.32 16.35
C LEU A 20 11.42 0.54 15.33
N TRP A 21 10.95 1.20 14.29
CA TRP A 21 10.07 0.56 13.31
C TRP A 21 10.79 -0.43 12.41
N MET A 22 12.07 -0.21 12.14
CA MET A 22 12.94 -1.15 11.44
C MET A 22 13.24 -2.40 12.29
N ALA A 23 13.29 -2.25 13.62
CA ALA A 23 13.52 -3.37 14.53
C ALA A 23 12.37 -4.39 14.53
N ASP A 24 11.12 -3.95 14.40
CA ASP A 24 9.96 -4.88 14.36
C ASP A 24 9.75 -5.55 12.99
N LEU A 25 10.58 -5.26 11.98
CA LEU A 25 10.49 -5.93 10.69
C LEU A 25 11.30 -7.24 10.70
N PRO A 26 10.89 -8.25 9.90
CA PRO A 26 11.74 -9.40 9.64
C PRO A 26 13.09 -8.98 9.02
N GLY A 27 14.15 -9.72 9.37
CA GLY A 27 15.53 -9.44 8.93
C GLY A 27 15.66 -9.11 7.44
N PRO A 28 15.17 -9.96 6.52
CA PRO A 28 15.26 -9.69 5.08
C PRO A 28 14.60 -8.38 4.66
N ARG A 29 13.47 -7.99 5.27
CA ARG A 29 12.78 -6.73 4.95
C ARG A 29 13.52 -5.53 5.53
N ARG A 30 14.01 -5.63 6.77
CA ARG A 30 14.86 -4.61 7.40
C ARG A 30 16.09 -4.33 6.55
N ASP A 31 16.80 -5.38 6.13
CA ASP A 31 18.04 -5.25 5.34
C ASP A 31 17.76 -4.64 3.96
N ALA A 32 16.64 -5.01 3.34
CA ALA A 32 16.23 -4.43 2.06
C ALA A 32 15.96 -2.92 2.17
N LEU A 33 15.18 -2.49 3.16
CA LEU A 33 14.87 -1.08 3.38
C LEU A 33 16.11 -0.26 3.76
N ALA A 34 17.05 -0.84 4.52
CA ALA A 34 18.29 -0.15 4.90
C ALA A 34 19.17 0.22 3.69
N ARG A 35 19.02 -0.48 2.57
CA ARG A 35 19.74 -0.18 1.31
C ARG A 35 19.05 0.85 0.43
N TRP A 36 17.83 1.27 0.75
CA TRP A 36 17.10 2.23 -0.08
C TRP A 36 17.68 3.64 0.10
N PRO A 37 18.12 4.29 -0.99
CA PRO A 37 18.69 5.64 -0.92
C PRO A 37 17.62 6.69 -0.61
N ASP A 38 16.38 6.46 -1.05
CA ASP A 38 15.26 7.37 -0.83
C ASP A 38 14.65 7.18 0.56
N ALA A 39 14.84 8.17 1.42
CA ALA A 39 14.26 8.20 2.76
C ALA A 39 12.72 8.27 2.73
N ARG A 40 12.14 8.96 1.74
CA ARG A 40 10.69 9.10 1.61
C ARG A 40 10.04 7.75 1.30
N ALA A 41 10.55 7.04 0.28
CA ALA A 41 10.08 5.69 -0.05
C ALA A 41 10.22 4.73 1.15
N ARG A 42 11.33 4.84 1.90
CA ARG A 42 11.53 4.05 3.12
C ARG A 42 10.50 4.39 4.20
N HIS A 43 10.22 5.67 4.42
CA HIS A 43 9.19 6.14 5.37
C HIS A 43 7.79 5.68 4.98
N GLN A 44 7.41 5.78 3.70
CA GLN A 44 6.13 5.27 3.19
C GLN A 44 5.98 3.77 3.43
N SER A 45 7.02 2.98 3.15
CA SER A 45 7.03 1.54 3.44
C SER A 45 6.88 1.25 4.95
N LEU A 46 7.55 2.02 5.80
CA LEU A 46 7.45 1.84 7.25
C LEU A 46 6.05 2.20 7.77
N ILE A 47 5.48 3.31 7.31
CA ILE A 47 4.10 3.72 7.63
C ILE A 47 3.13 2.62 7.18
N GLY A 48 3.27 2.08 5.97
CA GLY A 48 2.45 0.97 5.47
C GLY A 48 2.54 -0.27 6.36
N SER A 49 3.75 -0.62 6.81
CA SER A 49 3.97 -1.74 7.75
C SER A 49 3.31 -1.47 9.12
N ARG A 50 3.28 -0.23 9.59
CA ARG A 50 2.57 0.16 10.82
C ARG A 50 1.07 0.08 10.66
N LEU A 51 0.52 0.51 9.52
CA LEU A 51 -0.90 0.38 9.21
C LEU A 51 -1.30 -1.10 9.16
N LEU A 52 -0.51 -1.94 8.51
CA LEU A 52 -0.73 -3.39 8.49
C LEU A 52 -0.75 -3.97 9.91
N SER A 53 0.28 -3.70 10.72
CA SER A 53 0.35 -4.16 12.11
C SER A 53 -0.87 -3.71 12.94
N ARG A 54 -1.30 -2.46 12.77
CA ARG A 54 -2.49 -1.90 13.40
C ARG A 54 -3.77 -2.59 12.93
N GLY A 55 -3.88 -2.89 11.64
CA GLY A 55 -5.01 -3.59 11.04
C GLY A 55 -5.16 -5.00 11.58
N LEU A 56 -4.07 -5.77 11.58
CA LEU A 56 -4.01 -7.12 12.14
C LEU A 56 -4.42 -7.14 13.61
N ARG A 57 -3.91 -6.20 14.42
CA ARG A 57 -4.29 -6.08 15.84
C ARG A 57 -5.76 -5.75 16.04
N ARG A 58 -6.34 -4.89 15.19
CA ARG A 58 -7.79 -4.59 15.21
C ARG A 58 -8.64 -5.79 14.81
N MET A 59 -8.10 -6.71 14.01
CA MET A 59 -8.73 -7.98 13.66
C MET A 59 -8.51 -9.10 14.69
N GLY A 60 -7.84 -8.80 15.81
CA GLY A 60 -7.68 -9.73 16.94
C GLY A 60 -6.37 -10.50 16.96
N HIS A 61 -5.48 -10.31 15.97
CA HIS A 61 -4.13 -10.90 16.02
C HIS A 61 -3.29 -10.26 17.13
N ARG A 62 -2.53 -11.10 17.86
CA ARG A 62 -1.71 -10.68 19.01
C ARG A 62 -0.24 -11.03 18.77
N GLY A 63 0.63 -10.45 19.60
CA GLY A 63 2.08 -10.66 19.52
C GLY A 63 2.74 -9.87 18.40
N ASP A 64 3.86 -10.40 17.91
CA ASP A 64 4.57 -9.84 16.76
C ASP A 64 3.89 -10.29 15.45
N VAL A 65 2.93 -9.48 15.02
CA VAL A 65 2.09 -9.76 13.84
C VAL A 65 2.84 -9.59 12.51
N LEU A 66 4.06 -9.03 12.52
CA LEU A 66 4.86 -8.82 11.30
C LEU A 66 5.95 -9.89 11.15
N THR A 67 6.16 -10.79 12.11
CA THR A 67 7.25 -11.78 12.06
C THR A 67 7.23 -12.63 10.78
N SER A 68 6.05 -12.96 10.27
CA SER A 68 5.89 -13.79 9.06
C SER A 68 5.81 -12.98 7.76
N LEU A 69 6.00 -11.65 7.80
CA LEU A 69 5.91 -10.77 6.64
C LEU A 69 7.01 -11.07 5.63
N ARG A 70 6.62 -11.44 4.41
CA ARG A 70 7.53 -11.75 3.31
C ARG A 70 7.25 -10.85 2.11
N HIS A 71 8.32 -10.47 1.41
CA HIS A 71 8.27 -9.74 0.13
C HIS A 71 8.97 -10.60 -0.93
N PRO A 72 8.29 -11.60 -1.51
CA PRO A 72 8.90 -12.46 -2.50
C PRO A 72 9.15 -11.67 -3.80
N PRO A 73 10.20 -12.00 -4.58
CA PRO A 73 10.49 -11.33 -5.85
C PRO A 73 9.28 -11.37 -6.79
N CYS A 74 9.00 -10.24 -7.45
CA CYS A 74 7.94 -10.12 -8.47
C CYS A 74 6.53 -10.52 -7.99
N SER A 75 6.26 -10.39 -6.69
CA SER A 75 4.94 -10.72 -6.13
C SER A 75 4.55 -9.76 -5.01
N ARG A 76 3.26 -9.72 -4.69
CA ARG A 76 2.77 -8.92 -3.58
C ARG A 76 3.26 -9.46 -2.22
N PRO A 77 3.42 -8.59 -1.21
CA PRO A 77 3.79 -9.03 0.13
C PRO A 77 2.78 -10.03 0.71
N THR A 78 3.25 -10.95 1.56
CA THR A 78 2.42 -12.01 2.16
C THR A 78 2.67 -12.17 3.66
N LEU A 79 1.68 -12.70 4.38
CA LEU A 79 1.70 -13.01 5.80
C LEU A 79 1.13 -14.40 6.05
N ASP A 80 1.70 -15.12 7.00
CA ASP A 80 1.20 -16.44 7.43
C ASP A 80 0.22 -16.27 8.61
N LEU A 81 -0.90 -15.59 8.36
CA LEU A 81 -1.93 -15.28 9.38
C LEU A 81 -3.36 -15.55 8.92
N GLY A 82 -3.54 -16.21 7.75
CA GLY A 82 -4.87 -16.48 7.19
C GLY A 82 -5.65 -15.23 6.79
N VAL A 83 -4.95 -14.12 6.56
CA VAL A 83 -5.49 -12.84 6.11
C VAL A 83 -4.89 -12.47 4.77
N ASP A 84 -5.64 -11.67 4.02
CA ASP A 84 -5.12 -11.00 2.84
C ASP A 84 -4.93 -9.51 3.12
N PHE A 85 -3.95 -8.89 2.47
CA PHE A 85 -3.74 -7.45 2.60
C PHE A 85 -3.17 -6.85 1.32
N SER A 86 -3.38 -5.54 1.18
CA SER A 86 -2.70 -4.70 0.20
C SER A 86 -2.32 -3.38 0.84
N VAL A 87 -1.22 -2.79 0.36
CA VAL A 87 -0.70 -1.50 0.78
C VAL A 87 -0.44 -0.70 -0.49
N SER A 88 -0.97 0.51 -0.54
CA SER A 88 -0.64 1.48 -1.59
C SER A 88 -0.28 2.81 -0.96
N HIS A 89 0.54 3.60 -1.64
CA HIS A 89 0.91 4.93 -1.22
C HIS A 89 1.07 5.84 -2.44
N CYS A 90 0.56 7.05 -2.34
CA CYS A 90 0.74 8.09 -3.34
C CYS A 90 0.74 9.43 -2.63
N GLU A 91 1.53 10.36 -3.16
CA GLU A 91 1.88 11.67 -2.61
C GLU A 91 1.08 12.12 -1.38
N GLY A 92 1.67 12.00 -0.19
CA GLY A 92 1.03 12.50 1.02
C GLY A 92 0.07 11.51 1.69
N GLN A 93 -0.15 10.31 1.14
CA GLN A 93 -1.05 9.31 1.71
C GLN A 93 -0.50 7.88 1.62
N VAL A 94 -0.73 7.11 2.67
CA VAL A 94 -0.45 5.67 2.74
C VAL A 94 -1.71 4.95 3.20
N LEU A 95 -2.09 3.88 2.49
CA LEU A 95 -3.26 3.07 2.77
C LEU A 95 -2.85 1.62 3.01
N CYS A 96 -3.58 0.95 3.88
CA CYS A 96 -3.51 -0.50 4.03
C CYS A 96 -4.92 -1.05 4.16
N ALA A 97 -5.26 -2.01 3.29
CA ALA A 97 -6.45 -2.82 3.41
C ALA A 97 -6.06 -4.20 3.96
N VAL A 98 -6.82 -4.70 4.92
CA VAL A 98 -6.68 -6.07 5.45
C VAL A 98 -8.04 -6.75 5.36
N SER A 99 -8.05 -8.01 4.95
CA SER A 99 -9.24 -8.84 4.78
C SER A 99 -9.07 -10.16 5.52
N THR A 100 -10.08 -10.56 6.30
CA THR A 100 -10.16 -11.90 6.90
C THR A 100 -10.86 -12.91 6.00
N SER A 101 -11.26 -12.52 4.79
CA SER A 101 -12.08 -13.36 3.91
C SER A 101 -11.95 -12.90 2.46
N GLY A 102 -11.25 -13.69 1.66
CA GLY A 102 -10.99 -13.39 0.25
C GLY A 102 -9.87 -12.37 0.03
N SER A 103 -9.44 -12.27 -1.22
CA SER A 103 -8.36 -11.37 -1.63
C SER A 103 -8.79 -9.90 -1.58
N VAL A 104 -7.86 -8.99 -1.28
CA VAL A 104 -8.08 -7.54 -1.29
C VAL A 104 -6.97 -6.80 -2.03
N GLY A 105 -7.38 -5.86 -2.88
CA GLY A 105 -6.54 -4.85 -3.51
C GLY A 105 -6.93 -3.46 -3.00
N VAL A 106 -5.96 -2.56 -2.90
CA VAL A 106 -6.21 -1.15 -2.61
C VAL A 106 -5.20 -0.35 -3.41
N ASP A 107 -5.67 0.74 -4.00
CA ASP A 107 -4.82 1.70 -4.66
C ASP A 107 -5.21 3.14 -4.25
N VAL A 108 -4.23 4.04 -4.28
CA VAL A 108 -4.40 5.47 -4.05
C VAL A 108 -3.57 6.22 -5.06
N GLU A 109 -4.14 7.26 -5.65
CA GLU A 109 -3.43 8.11 -6.59
C GLU A 109 -3.75 9.59 -6.36
N ALA A 110 -2.73 10.42 -6.50
CA ALA A 110 -2.89 11.86 -6.52
C ALA A 110 -3.48 12.28 -7.87
N ILE A 111 -4.54 13.09 -7.83
CA ILE A 111 -5.15 13.60 -9.06
C ILE A 111 -4.21 14.64 -9.68
N GLY A 112 -3.53 14.23 -10.75
CA GLY A 112 -2.67 15.07 -11.58
C GLY A 112 -3.33 15.51 -12.89
N SER A 113 -2.50 15.77 -13.90
CA SER A 113 -2.91 16.23 -15.23
C SER A 113 -3.02 15.12 -16.27
N LEU A 114 -2.82 13.86 -15.88
CA LEU A 114 -2.92 12.71 -16.78
C LEU A 114 -4.36 12.49 -17.26
N LEU A 115 -4.51 12.11 -18.52
CA LEU A 115 -5.80 11.89 -19.15
C LEU A 115 -5.91 10.49 -19.76
N ALA A 116 -7.13 10.01 -19.94
CA ALA A 116 -7.38 8.67 -20.48
C ALA A 116 -6.84 8.46 -21.91
N ALA A 117 -6.65 9.55 -22.67
CA ALA A 117 -6.05 9.51 -24.00
C ALA A 117 -4.57 9.04 -23.97
N ASP A 118 -3.87 9.25 -22.85
CA ASP A 118 -2.46 8.90 -22.68
C ASP A 118 -2.24 7.39 -22.43
N PHE A 119 -3.32 6.64 -22.12
CA PHE A 119 -3.26 5.25 -21.66
C PHE A 119 -4.08 4.26 -22.53
N PRO A 120 -3.91 4.22 -23.87
CA PRO A 120 -4.73 3.39 -24.77
C PRO A 120 -4.52 1.89 -24.62
N LEU A 121 -3.40 1.45 -24.02
CA LEU A 121 -3.12 0.04 -23.75
C LEU A 121 -3.78 -0.49 -22.47
N TYR A 122 -4.12 0.41 -21.54
CA TYR A 122 -4.64 0.06 -20.22
C TYR A 122 -6.14 0.32 -20.11
N LEU A 123 -6.68 1.29 -20.86
CA LEU A 123 -8.11 1.60 -20.88
C LEU A 123 -8.74 1.17 -22.20
N ASN A 124 -9.83 0.41 -22.11
CA ASN A 124 -10.64 0.04 -23.27
C ASN A 124 -11.37 1.27 -23.86
N ALA A 125 -12.04 1.10 -24.99
CA ALA A 125 -12.70 2.21 -25.69
C ALA A 125 -13.79 2.89 -24.83
N ASP A 126 -14.58 2.12 -24.09
CA ASP A 126 -15.67 2.64 -23.26
C ASP A 126 -15.14 3.38 -22.02
N GLU A 127 -14.11 2.83 -21.37
CA GLU A 127 -13.40 3.47 -20.25
C GLU A 127 -12.79 4.81 -20.67
N ARG A 128 -12.15 4.85 -21.85
CA ARG A 128 -11.58 6.09 -22.40
C ARG A 128 -12.65 7.10 -22.78
N ALA A 129 -13.76 6.66 -23.39
CA ALA A 129 -14.87 7.54 -23.73
C ALA A 129 -15.54 8.11 -22.49
N TRP A 130 -15.71 7.31 -21.43
CA TRP A 130 -16.30 7.76 -20.17
C TRP A 130 -15.42 8.77 -19.44
N ALA A 131 -14.11 8.50 -19.37
CA ALA A 131 -13.15 9.39 -18.73
C ALA A 131 -12.97 10.69 -19.52
N GLY A 132 -12.88 10.60 -20.85
CA GLY A 132 -12.71 11.76 -21.72
C GLY A 132 -11.50 12.61 -21.33
N GLY A 133 -11.70 13.93 -21.29
CA GLY A 133 -10.70 14.90 -20.84
C GLY A 133 -10.75 15.23 -19.34
N ASP A 134 -11.46 14.44 -18.52
CA ASP A 134 -11.58 14.68 -17.08
C ASP A 134 -10.59 13.80 -16.30
N ALA A 135 -9.58 14.44 -15.70
CA ALA A 135 -8.58 13.78 -14.88
C ALA A 135 -9.20 12.98 -13.73
N ARG A 136 -10.24 13.49 -13.05
CA ARG A 136 -10.87 12.76 -11.94
C ARG A 136 -11.51 11.47 -12.40
N ARG A 137 -12.13 11.48 -13.59
CA ARG A 137 -12.69 10.27 -14.17
C ARG A 137 -11.60 9.30 -14.60
N PHE A 138 -10.53 9.80 -15.22
CA PHE A 138 -9.35 8.97 -15.53
C PHE A 138 -8.82 8.26 -14.27
N TYR A 139 -8.48 9.01 -13.22
CA TYR A 139 -7.98 8.44 -11.96
C TYR A 139 -9.00 7.52 -11.29
N SER A 140 -10.31 7.76 -11.46
CA SER A 140 -11.35 6.86 -10.97
C SER A 140 -11.34 5.51 -11.69
N VAL A 141 -11.06 5.46 -13.00
CA VAL A 141 -10.89 4.17 -13.71
C VAL A 141 -9.57 3.54 -13.32
N TRP A 142 -8.49 4.32 -13.35
CA TRP A 142 -7.13 3.86 -13.10
C TRP A 142 -7.00 3.18 -11.73
N THR A 143 -7.37 3.86 -10.66
CA THR A 143 -7.30 3.33 -9.27
C THR A 143 -8.19 2.12 -9.00
N ARG A 144 -9.16 1.80 -9.89
CA ARG A 144 -9.98 0.58 -9.78
C ARG A 144 -9.36 -0.62 -10.48
N LYS A 145 -8.40 -0.41 -11.38
CA LYS A 145 -7.75 -1.45 -12.19
C LYS A 145 -6.45 -1.94 -11.57
N GLU A 146 -5.70 -1.04 -10.94
CA GLU A 146 -4.53 -1.35 -10.10
C GLU A 146 -4.95 -2.02 -8.79
#